data_AF-A0A498R7L7-F1
#
_entry.id   AF-A0A498R7L7-F1
#
_cell.length_a   1.000
_cell.length_b   1.000
_cell.length_c   1.000
_cell.angle_alpha   90.00
_cell.angle_beta   90.00
_cell.angle_gamma   90.00
#
_symmetry.space_group_name_H-M   'P 1'
#
loop_
_entity.id
_entity.type
_entity.pdbx_description
1 polymer ?
#
loop_
_entity_poly.entity_id
_entity_poly.type
_entity_poly.pdbx_seq_one_letter_code
_entity_poly.pdbx_strand_id
1 'polypeptide(L)'
;MYSFSMEENERILKKGMASLECEESTFNGALYLTTDRLVFVGYMLNLSRKYILSLSLVHIRELKAAKTFFILPNVLIVTSIRHEDKFKFIMGQRDEWLQDITRQMDRIQ
;
A
#
# COMPACT_ATOMS: atom_id res chain seq x y z
N MET A 1 13.84 -11.87 -1.68
CA MET A 1 12.46 -12.26 -2.06
C MET A 1 11.50 -11.62 -1.07
N TYR A 2 10.58 -10.77 -1.53
CA TYR A 2 9.56 -10.18 -0.66
C TYR A 2 8.49 -11.25 -0.37
N SER A 3 8.30 -11.59 0.90
CA SER A 3 7.32 -12.59 1.34
C SER A 3 6.58 -12.12 2.58
N PHE A 4 5.32 -12.54 2.71
CA PHE A 4 4.47 -12.30 3.88
C PHE A 4 3.52 -13.50 4.05
N SER A 5 3.02 -13.71 5.26
CA SER A 5 2.05 -14.77 5.55
C SER A 5 0.67 -14.36 5.06
N MET A 6 -0.02 -15.26 4.35
CA MET A 6 -1.38 -15.07 3.86
C MET A 6 -2.34 -16.01 4.58
N GLU A 7 -3.61 -15.60 4.66
CA GLU A 7 -4.69 -16.48 5.12
C GLU A 7 -5.03 -17.54 4.06
N GLU A 8 -5.63 -18.66 4.46
CA GLU A 8 -5.86 -19.84 3.60
C GLU A 8 -6.65 -19.54 2.30
N ASN A 9 -7.52 -18.53 2.34
CA ASN A 9 -8.34 -18.11 1.19
C ASN A 9 -7.91 -16.77 0.57
N GLU A 10 -6.87 -16.14 1.12
CA GLU A 10 -6.39 -14.85 0.63
C GLU A 10 -5.66 -15.02 -0.70
N ARG A 11 -5.97 -14.18 -1.69
CA ARG A 11 -5.32 -14.23 -3.01
C ARG A 11 -4.72 -12.89 -3.37
N ILE A 12 -3.54 -12.89 -3.98
CA ILE A 12 -2.93 -11.69 -4.54
C ILE A 12 -3.64 -11.34 -5.85
N LEU A 13 -4.26 -10.16 -5.88
CA LEU A 13 -4.94 -9.60 -7.05
C LEU A 13 -3.99 -8.75 -7.89
N LYS A 14 -3.11 -7.99 -7.24
CA LYS A 14 -2.13 -7.12 -7.91
C LYS A 14 -0.84 -7.05 -7.11
N LYS A 15 0.30 -6.92 -7.80
CA LYS A 15 1.61 -6.67 -7.20
C LYS A 15 2.39 -5.64 -8.01
N GLY A 16 3.16 -4.81 -7.35
CA GLY A 16 4.01 -3.82 -8.02
C GLY A 16 5.06 -3.23 -7.09
N MET A 17 6.11 -2.69 -7.68
CA MET A 17 7.13 -1.96 -6.94
C MET A 17 6.53 -0.66 -6.40
N ALA A 18 6.81 -0.37 -5.13
CA ALA A 18 6.38 0.85 -4.47
C ALA A 18 7.41 1.27 -3.42
N SER A 19 7.43 2.55 -3.10
CA SER A 19 8.08 3.06 -1.90
C SER A 19 7.01 3.48 -0.90
N LEU A 20 7.24 3.24 0.38
CA LEU A 20 6.38 3.72 1.46
C LEU A 20 7.11 4.86 2.16
N GLU A 21 6.48 6.03 2.21
CA GLU A 21 6.87 7.14 3.06
C GLU A 21 5.90 7.20 4.24
N CYS A 22 6.44 7.05 5.45
CA CYS A 22 5.71 7.13 6.70
C CYS A 22 6.55 7.93 7.70
N GLU A 23 5.98 9.01 8.23
CA GLU A 23 6.67 9.95 9.12
C GLU A 23 8.02 10.41 8.54
N GLU A 24 9.13 10.03 9.19
CA GLU A 24 10.51 10.39 8.82
C GLU A 24 11.26 9.25 8.10
N SER A 25 10.58 8.15 7.76
CA SER A 25 11.20 6.98 7.15
C SER A 25 10.67 6.69 5.75
N THR A 26 11.58 6.34 4.84
CA THR A 26 11.26 5.86 3.50
C THR A 26 11.72 4.41 3.33
N PHE A 27 10.79 3.56 2.94
CA PHE A 27 11.03 2.14 2.68
C PHE A 27 10.87 1.86 1.19
N ASN A 28 11.77 1.08 0.61
CA ASN A 28 11.65 0.63 -0.78
C ASN A 28 11.25 -0.84 -0.81
N GLY A 29 10.26 -1.18 -1.62
CA GLY A 29 9.68 -2.51 -1.59
C GLY A 29 8.66 -2.78 -2.68
N ALA A 30 7.73 -3.66 -2.34
CA ALA A 30 6.60 -4.01 -3.18
C ALA A 30 5.29 -3.86 -2.42
N LEU A 31 4.29 -3.32 -3.11
CA LEU A 31 2.91 -3.28 -2.66
C LEU A 31 2.13 -4.43 -3.31
N TYR A 32 1.28 -5.06 -2.51
CA TYR A 32 0.41 -6.14 -2.89
C TYR A 32 -1.02 -5.74 -2.54
N LEU A 33 -1.93 -5.85 -3.50
CA LEU A 33 -3.36 -5.86 -3.26
C LEU A 33 -3.81 -7.31 -3.21
N THR A 34 -4.39 -7.72 -2.09
CA THR A 34 -5.02 -9.02 -1.94
C THR A 34 -6.54 -8.89 -1.95
N THR A 35 -7.23 -10.02 -1.80
CA THR A 35 -8.69 -10.05 -1.64
C THR A 35 -9.16 -9.26 -0.41
N ASP A 36 -8.32 -9.18 0.64
CA ASP A 36 -8.76 -8.72 1.95
C ASP A 36 -8.01 -7.47 2.46
N ARG A 37 -6.79 -7.22 1.95
CA ARG A 37 -5.87 -6.20 2.50
C ARG A 37 -4.86 -5.70 1.47
N LEU A 38 -4.30 -4.55 1.78
CA LEU A 38 -3.05 -4.06 1.21
C LEU A 38 -1.89 -4.56 2.06
N VAL A 39 -0.88 -5.13 1.43
CA VAL A 39 0.36 -5.53 2.09
C VAL A 39 1.53 -4.85 1.40
N PHE A 40 2.32 -4.11 2.17
CA PHE A 40 3.59 -3.58 1.71
C PHE A 40 4.73 -4.34 2.36
N VAL A 41 5.70 -4.78 1.56
CA VAL A 41 6.90 -5.44 2.04
C VAL A 41 8.11 -4.70 1.49
N GLY A 42 8.92 -4.12 2.37
CA GLY A 42 10.06 -3.32 1.96
C GLY A 42 11.20 -3.30 2.97
N TYR A 43 12.25 -2.56 2.63
CA TYR A 43 13.45 -2.37 3.44
C TYR A 43 13.75 -0.88 3.53
N MET A 44 14.24 -0.46 4.70
CA MET A 44 14.79 0.89 4.86
C MET A 44 16.22 0.91 4.31
N LEU A 45 16.61 1.98 3.62
CA LEU A 45 18.02 2.16 3.25
C LEU A 45 18.85 2.10 4.55
N ASN A 46 19.82 1.18 4.61
CA ASN A 46 20.72 0.90 5.75
C ASN A 46 20.25 -0.14 6.78
N LEU A 47 19.04 -0.70 6.68
CA LEU A 47 18.61 -1.80 7.56
C LEU A 47 18.31 -3.06 6.76
N SER A 48 18.91 -4.17 7.17
CA SER A 48 18.58 -5.52 6.66
C SER A 48 17.21 -6.03 7.18
N ARG A 49 16.56 -5.29 8.08
CA ARG A 49 15.28 -5.66 8.66
C ARG A 49 14.14 -5.41 7.67
N LYS A 50 13.44 -6.49 7.33
CA LYS A 50 12.21 -6.45 6.52
C LYS A 50 11.11 -5.72 7.29
N TYR A 51 10.53 -4.70 6.67
CA TYR A 51 9.33 -4.02 7.14
C TYR A 51 8.11 -4.58 6.39
N ILE A 52 7.08 -4.97 7.13
CA ILE A 52 5.79 -5.39 6.57
C ILE A 52 4.71 -4.51 7.16
N LEU A 53 3.97 -3.83 6.29
CA LEU A 53 2.75 -3.10 6.64
C LEU A 53 1.56 -3.85 6.06
N SER A 54 0.53 -4.06 6.88
CA SER A 54 -0.69 -4.75 6.49
C SER A 54 -1.90 -3.88 6.84
N LEU A 55 -2.65 -3.46 5.84
CA LEU A 55 -3.82 -2.60 5.97
C LEU A 55 -5.04 -3.33 5.41
N SER A 56 -5.95 -3.76 6.29
CA SER A 56 -7.19 -4.39 5.84
C SER A 56 -8.06 -3.41 5.07
N LEU A 57 -8.61 -3.86 3.95
CA LEU A 57 -9.41 -3.01 3.05
C LEU A 57 -10.67 -2.49 3.75
N VAL A 58 -11.30 -3.28 4.62
CA VAL A 58 -12.48 -2.84 5.40
C VAL A 58 -12.17 -1.73 6.41
N HIS A 59 -10.89 -1.55 6.76
CA HIS A 59 -10.44 -0.52 7.68
C HIS A 59 -9.90 0.72 6.96
N ILE A 60 -9.85 0.75 5.62
CA ILE A 60 -9.44 1.93 4.88
C ILE A 60 -10.54 2.98 4.98
N ARG A 61 -10.24 4.09 5.66
CA ARG A 61 -11.14 5.24 5.80
C ARG A 61 -11.10 6.12 4.57
N GLU A 62 -9.90 6.38 4.06
CA GLU A 62 -9.67 7.31 2.96
C GLU A 62 -8.59 6.76 2.04
N LEU A 63 -8.84 6.88 0.74
CA LEU A 63 -7.91 6.55 -0.33
C LEU A 63 -7.81 7.74 -1.27
N LYS A 64 -6.62 8.37 -1.34
CA LYS A 64 -6.44 9.65 -2.04
C LYS A 64 -5.25 9.64 -2.99
N ALA A 65 -5.51 10.11 -4.20
CA ALA A 65 -4.49 10.44 -5.18
C ALA A 65 -3.73 11.73 -4.81
N ALA A 66 -2.40 11.70 -4.77
CA ALA A 66 -1.53 12.86 -4.60
C ALA A 66 -0.37 12.89 -5.63
N LYS A 67 0.50 13.90 -5.55
CA LYS A 67 1.63 14.08 -6.48
C LYS A 67 2.94 14.28 -5.72
N THR A 68 4.04 13.70 -6.20
CA THR A 68 5.39 14.04 -5.74
C THR A 68 5.86 15.33 -6.42
N PHE A 69 6.52 16.22 -5.67
CA PHE A 69 6.94 17.56 -6.11
C PHE A 69 5.80 18.37 -6.77
N PHE A 70 4.54 18.15 -6.37
CA PHE A 70 3.32 18.74 -6.95
C PHE A 70 3.05 18.42 -8.43
N ILE A 71 3.93 17.68 -9.11
CA ILE A 71 3.87 17.46 -10.57
C ILE A 71 3.61 15.99 -10.91
N LEU A 72 4.36 15.06 -10.30
CA LEU A 72 4.33 13.64 -10.68
C LEU A 72 3.16 12.92 -10.01
N PRO A 73 2.16 12.39 -10.73
CA PRO A 73 0.98 11.73 -10.16
C PRO A 73 1.27 10.27 -9.76
N ASN A 74 2.21 10.08 -8.86
CA ASN A 74 2.71 8.77 -8.44
C ASN A 74 2.44 8.46 -6.96
N VAL A 75 1.66 9.28 -6.24
CA VAL A 75 1.41 9.07 -4.80
C VAL A 75 -0.02 8.58 -4.55
N LEU A 76 -0.14 7.50 -3.80
CA LEU A 76 -1.39 7.01 -3.23
C LEU A 76 -1.32 7.14 -1.71
N ILE A 77 -2.21 7.95 -1.14
CA ILE A 77 -2.32 8.13 0.31
C ILE A 77 -3.44 7.22 0.81
N VAL A 78 -3.11 6.37 1.79
CA VAL A 78 -4.06 5.49 2.47
C VAL A 78 -4.15 5.91 3.93
N THR A 79 -5.36 6.09 4.43
CA THR A 79 -5.62 6.31 5.85
C THR A 79 -6.52 5.20 6.38
N SER A 80 -6.11 4.56 7.46
CA SER A 80 -6.88 3.50 8.11
C SER A 80 -7.69 4.08 9.28
N ILE A 81 -8.80 3.44 9.67
CA ILE A 81 -9.49 3.78 10.92
C ILE A 81 -8.70 3.31 12.16
N ARG A 82 -7.79 2.35 11.99
CA ARG A 82 -6.98 1.79 13.10
C ARG A 82 -5.64 2.50 13.30
N HIS A 83 -5.23 3.31 12.34
CA HIS A 83 -3.99 4.06 12.37
C HIS A 83 -4.30 5.52 12.05
N GLU A 84 -3.98 6.43 12.96
CA GLU A 84 -4.15 7.87 12.69
C GLU A 84 -3.20 8.35 11.58
N ASP A 85 -2.13 7.60 11.33
CA ASP A 85 -1.10 7.93 10.36
C ASP A 85 -1.55 7.75 8.91
N LYS A 86 -1.00 8.63 8.06
CA LYS A 86 -1.17 8.58 6.61
C LYS A 86 -0.01 7.81 5.99
N PHE A 87 -0.33 6.69 5.35
CA PHE A 87 0.64 5.92 4.59
C PHE A 87 0.69 6.46 3.16
N LYS A 88 1.84 7.00 2.75
CA LYS A 88 2.03 7.48 1.38
C LYS A 88 2.80 6.42 0.60
N PHE A 89 2.15 5.82 -0.38
CA PHE A 89 2.79 4.90 -1.30
C PHE A 89 3.14 5.63 -2.60
N ILE A 90 4.41 5.61 -2.97
CA ILE A 90 4.93 6.17 -4.21
C ILE A 90 5.11 5.01 -5.20
N MET A 91 4.36 5.02 -6.30
CA MET A 91 4.33 3.93 -7.27
C MET A 91 4.00 4.41 -8.68
N GLY A 92 4.41 3.63 -9.68
CA GLY A 92 3.92 3.79 -11.05
C GLY A 92 2.45 3.39 -11.16
N GLN A 93 1.76 3.86 -12.21
CA GLN A 93 0.36 3.50 -12.49
C GLN A 93 -0.58 3.73 -11.30
N ARG A 94 -0.35 4.81 -10.54
CA ARG A 94 -1.11 5.12 -9.32
C ARG A 94 -2.62 5.11 -9.53
N ASP A 95 -3.10 5.65 -10.65
CA ASP A 95 -4.52 5.71 -10.95
C ASP A 95 -5.12 4.30 -11.16
N GLU A 96 -4.39 3.36 -11.77
CA GLU A 96 -4.84 1.98 -11.88
C GLU A 96 -4.89 1.31 -10.50
N TRP A 97 -3.92 1.57 -9.64
CA TRP A 97 -3.95 1.09 -8.25
C TRP A 97 -5.14 1.64 -7.48
N LEU A 98 -5.40 2.94 -7.58
CA LEU A 98 -6.57 3.57 -6.96
C LEU A 98 -7.86 2.87 -7.40
N GLN A 99 -8.04 2.67 -8.71
CA GLN A 99 -9.22 2.00 -9.27
C GLN A 99 -9.36 0.55 -8.80
N ASP A 100 -8.29 -0.23 -8.82
CA ASP A 100 -8.34 -1.64 -8.43
C ASP A 100 -8.61 -1.82 -6.92
N ILE A 101 -8.05 -0.94 -6.08
CA ILE A 101 -8.29 -0.94 -4.63
C ILE A 101 -9.74 -0.54 -4.35
N THR A 102 -10.23 0.56 -4.93
CA THR A 102 -11.62 1.00 -4.76
C THR A 102 -12.59 -0.09 -5.22
N ARG A 103 -12.39 -0.68 -6.40
CA ARG A 103 -13.22 -1.78 -6.90
C ARG A 103 -13.23 -2.98 -5.94
N GLN A 104 -12.10 -3.28 -5.31
CA GLN A 104 -12.04 -4.37 -4.35
C GLN A 104 -12.71 -4.02 -3.02
N MET A 105 -12.59 -2.78 -2.55
CA MET A 105 -13.32 -2.29 -1.38
C MET A 105 -14.84 -2.36 -1.59
N ASP A 106 -15.33 -2.02 -2.78
CA ASP A 106 -16.76 -2.10 -3.13
C ASP A 106 -17.29 -3.55 -3.19
N ARG A 107 -16.42 -4.55 -3.35
CA ARG A 107 -16.81 -5.97 -3.41
C ARG A 107 -16.92 -6.63 -2.04
N ILE A 108 -16.26 -6.08 -1.03
CA ILE A 108 -16.18 -6.64 0.32
C ILE A 108 -17.10 -5.92 1.31
N GLN A 109 -17.64 -4.75 0.92
CA GLN A 109 -18.68 -4.01 1.64
C GLN A 109 -20.07 -4.48 1.23
#